data_AF-A0A4R4DTD9-F1
#
_entry.id   AF-A0A4R4DTD9-F1
#
_cell.length_a   1.000
_cell.length_b   1.000
_cell.length_c   1.000
_cell.angle_alpha   90.00
_cell.angle_beta   90.00
_cell.angle_gamma   90.00
#
_symmetry.space_group_name_H-M   'P 1'
#
loop_
_entity.id
_entity.type
_entity.pdbx_description
1 polymer ?
#
loop_
_entity_poly.entity_id
_entity_poly.type
_entity_poly.pdbx_seq_one_letter_code
_entity_poly.pdbx_strand_id
1 'polypeptide(L)'
;MRHLFFFFLLIPLLTFSQLDKAKWLKNKFKTADTILLISHSEFIMGSTNDVVDSNGRSVALPKLIINNKLNRAVVKEEKVISGKAVDSLIKILLRQDKDALIGQGGCFVPRQSIIVVKGSETSYIDLCFHCGSYETSKDLQEIPPFDSLRWTELENYFRQHGLTYELDKVD
;
A
#
# COMPACT_ATOMS: atom_id res chain seq x y z
N MET A 1 -53.34 -30.87 -7.30
CA MET A 1 -52.45 -30.75 -6.11
C MET A 1 -51.04 -30.53 -6.67
N ARG A 2 -50.56 -29.29 -6.83
CA ARG A 2 -49.97 -28.41 -5.80
C ARG A 2 -48.82 -29.09 -5.04
N HIS A 3 -47.61 -28.99 -5.57
CA HIS A 3 -46.34 -28.89 -4.84
C HIS A 3 -45.37 -28.09 -5.74
N LEU A 4 -45.41 -26.76 -5.67
CA LEU A 4 -44.54 -25.91 -4.83
C LEU A 4 -43.06 -26.03 -5.22
N PHE A 5 -42.70 -25.36 -6.32
CA PHE A 5 -41.33 -25.06 -6.71
C PHE A 5 -40.83 -23.92 -5.81
N PHE A 6 -40.05 -24.23 -4.78
CA PHE A 6 -39.46 -23.23 -3.87
C PHE A 6 -37.97 -23.49 -3.74
N PHE A 7 -37.20 -23.12 -4.77
CA PHE A 7 -35.74 -23.22 -4.73
C PHE A 7 -35.11 -22.16 -5.63
N PHE A 8 -35.32 -20.88 -5.35
CA PHE A 8 -34.49 -19.82 -5.93
C PHE A 8 -34.76 -18.52 -5.17
N LEU A 9 -33.96 -18.19 -4.15
CA LEU A 9 -33.82 -16.82 -3.60
C LEU A 9 -32.78 -16.79 -2.45
N LEU A 10 -31.57 -17.30 -2.68
CA LEU A 10 -30.47 -17.17 -1.69
C LEU A 10 -29.14 -16.68 -2.29
N ILE A 11 -29.17 -16.01 -3.44
CA ILE A 11 -27.97 -15.37 -4.00
C ILE A 11 -28.36 -13.97 -4.49
N PRO A 12 -28.20 -12.92 -3.66
CA PRO A 12 -27.30 -11.83 -4.07
C PRO A 12 -26.62 -11.06 -2.91
N LEU A 13 -26.32 -11.67 -1.75
CA LEU A 13 -25.68 -10.92 -0.65
C LEU A 13 -24.17 -10.70 -0.83
N LEU A 14 -23.51 -11.42 -1.74
CA LEU A 14 -22.06 -11.36 -1.91
C LEU A 14 -21.59 -10.26 -2.89
N THR A 15 -22.47 -9.75 -3.76
CA THR A 15 -22.09 -8.76 -4.78
C THR A 15 -22.05 -7.32 -4.24
N PHE A 16 -22.87 -6.99 -3.23
CA PHE A 16 -22.92 -5.64 -2.66
C PHE A 16 -21.66 -5.28 -1.86
N SER A 17 -21.12 -6.21 -1.06
CA SER A 17 -19.95 -5.95 -0.21
C SER A 17 -18.67 -5.66 -1.03
N GLN A 18 -18.48 -6.32 -2.17
CA GLN A 18 -17.31 -6.04 -3.03
C GLN A 18 -17.41 -4.69 -3.74
N LEU A 19 -18.62 -4.28 -4.12
CA LEU A 19 -18.86 -3.00 -4.79
C LEU A 19 -18.54 -1.80 -3.87
N ASP A 20 -18.92 -1.91 -2.59
CA ASP A 20 -18.66 -0.87 -1.60
C ASP A 20 -17.16 -0.75 -1.25
N LYS A 21 -16.46 -1.89 -1.18
CA LYS A 21 -15.00 -1.93 -0.98
C LYS A 21 -14.24 -1.20 -2.09
N ALA A 22 -14.60 -1.45 -3.34
CA ALA A 22 -13.96 -0.75 -4.46
C ALA A 22 -14.28 0.75 -4.48
N LYS A 23 -15.50 1.13 -4.07
CA LYS A 23 -15.96 2.52 -4.08
C LYS A 23 -15.22 3.39 -3.06
N TRP A 24 -15.03 2.92 -1.83
CA TRP A 24 -14.37 3.73 -0.80
C TRP A 24 -12.91 4.02 -1.15
N LEU A 25 -12.15 3.02 -1.61
CA LEU A 25 -10.74 3.20 -1.95
C LEU A 25 -10.60 4.15 -3.15
N LYS A 26 -11.42 3.95 -4.18
CA LYS A 26 -11.48 4.88 -5.31
C LYS A 26 -11.77 6.31 -4.86
N ASN A 27 -12.74 6.50 -3.96
CA ASN A 27 -13.09 7.82 -3.45
C ASN A 27 -11.94 8.45 -2.63
N LYS A 28 -11.29 7.66 -1.77
CA LYS A 28 -10.14 8.10 -0.95
C LYS A 28 -9.03 8.69 -1.83
N PHE A 29 -8.67 8.00 -2.92
CA PHE A 29 -7.65 8.48 -3.84
C PHE A 29 -8.13 9.63 -4.73
N LYS A 30 -9.37 9.58 -5.22
CA LYS A 30 -9.90 10.61 -6.13
C LYS A 30 -10.18 11.96 -5.48
N THR A 31 -10.46 11.96 -4.18
CA THR A 31 -10.74 13.18 -3.42
C THR A 31 -9.52 13.72 -2.69
N ALA A 32 -8.40 13.00 -2.69
CA ALA A 32 -7.14 13.44 -2.10
C ALA A 32 -6.66 14.76 -2.73
N ASP A 33 -6.06 15.62 -1.91
CA ASP A 33 -5.48 16.87 -2.38
C ASP A 33 -4.11 16.61 -3.01
N THR A 34 -3.38 15.61 -2.53
CA THR A 34 -2.09 15.18 -3.10
C THR A 34 -1.92 13.67 -2.92
N ILE A 35 -1.39 13.02 -3.95
CA ILE A 35 -0.89 11.65 -3.85
C ILE A 35 0.59 11.65 -4.22
N LEU A 36 1.41 11.09 -3.34
CA LEU A 36 2.85 10.94 -3.52
C LEU A 36 3.19 9.47 -3.65
N LEU A 37 4.10 9.17 -4.56
CA LEU A 37 4.92 7.97 -4.50
C LEU A 37 6.26 8.38 -3.91
N ILE A 38 6.81 7.59 -2.99
CA ILE A 38 8.11 7.87 -2.40
C ILE A 38 8.93 6.59 -2.25
N SER A 39 10.24 6.73 -2.35
CA SER A 39 11.21 5.75 -1.85
C SER A 39 11.79 6.29 -0.55
N HIS A 40 11.92 5.46 0.47
CA HIS A 40 12.42 5.92 1.77
C HIS A 40 13.30 4.87 2.45
N SER A 41 14.19 5.37 3.32
CA SER A 41 15.08 4.57 4.15
C SER A 41 14.53 4.37 5.56
N GLU A 42 13.20 4.34 5.74
CA GLU A 42 12.65 3.90 7.02
C GLU A 42 13.06 2.45 7.22
N PHE A 43 13.69 2.22 8.36
CA PHE A 43 14.18 0.91 8.72
C PHE A 43 13.17 0.29 9.67
N ILE A 44 12.58 -0.83 9.26
CA ILE A 44 11.71 -1.64 10.12
C ILE A 44 12.45 -2.94 10.39
N MET A 45 13.18 -2.99 11.49
CA MET A 45 13.83 -4.22 11.94
C MET A 45 12.88 -4.98 12.87
N GLY A 46 11.97 -5.77 12.29
CA GLY A 46 11.07 -6.63 13.05
C GLY A 46 10.21 -5.88 14.08
N SER A 47 10.03 -6.47 15.27
CA SER A 47 9.12 -5.98 16.32
C SER A 47 9.66 -4.84 17.20
N THR A 48 10.79 -4.22 16.86
CA THR A 48 11.40 -3.16 17.68
C THR A 48 11.44 -1.83 16.96
N ASN A 49 10.96 -0.77 17.63
CA ASN A 49 11.01 0.61 17.13
C ASN A 49 12.36 1.29 17.36
N ASP A 50 13.31 0.59 17.98
CA ASP A 50 14.61 1.12 18.37
C ASP A 50 15.74 0.20 17.87
N VAL A 51 16.91 0.78 17.64
CA VAL A 51 18.16 0.06 17.38
C VAL A 51 19.21 0.48 18.40
N VAL A 52 20.15 -0.42 18.69
CA VAL A 52 21.29 -0.10 19.54
C VAL A 52 22.39 0.54 18.69
N ASP A 53 22.76 1.78 18.99
CA ASP A 53 23.87 2.47 18.31
C ASP A 53 25.24 1.88 18.71
N SER A 54 26.30 2.33 18.04
CA SER A 54 27.68 1.90 18.33
C SER A 54 28.16 2.21 19.75
N ASN A 55 27.44 3.06 20.50
CA ASN A 55 27.71 3.40 21.89
C ASN A 55 26.83 2.61 22.87
N GLY A 56 26.07 1.63 22.39
CA GLY A 56 25.18 0.81 23.22
C GLY A 56 23.87 1.49 23.61
N ARG A 57 23.49 2.61 22.97
CA ARG A 57 22.26 3.35 23.30
C ARG A 57 21.10 2.91 22.43
N SER A 58 19.91 2.76 23.01
CA SER A 58 18.66 2.60 22.25
C SER A 58 18.33 3.89 21.54
N VAL A 59 18.25 3.86 20.21
CA VAL A 59 17.91 4.99 19.35
C VAL A 59 16.67 4.64 18.55
N ALA A 60 15.65 5.48 18.63
CA ALA A 60 14.41 5.29 17.89
C ALA A 60 14.67 5.32 16.38
N LEU A 61 14.08 4.38 15.67
CA LEU A 61 14.11 4.31 14.22
C LEU A 61 13.29 5.49 13.65
N PRO A 62 13.76 6.10 12.55
CA PRO A 62 13.12 7.28 12.01
C PRO A 62 11.81 6.88 11.33
N LYS A 63 10.69 7.35 11.89
CA LYS A 63 9.33 7.02 11.40
C LYS A 63 9.01 7.69 10.07
N LEU A 64 8.23 7.03 9.21
CA LEU A 64 7.73 7.62 7.97
C LEU A 64 6.74 8.77 8.22
N ILE A 65 5.84 8.62 9.20
CA ILE A 65 4.86 9.64 9.56
C ILE A 65 5.12 10.13 11.00
N ILE A 66 5.29 11.44 11.17
CA ILE A 66 5.45 12.11 12.46
C ILE A 66 4.38 13.19 12.58
N ASN A 67 3.58 13.16 13.65
CA ASN A 67 2.50 14.13 13.88
C ASN A 67 1.59 14.31 12.66
N ASN A 68 1.18 13.19 12.04
CA ASN A 68 0.32 13.13 10.85
C ASN A 68 0.92 13.78 9.59
N LYS A 69 2.25 13.94 9.54
CA LYS A 69 2.98 14.50 8.39
C LYS A 69 4.09 13.56 7.95
N LEU A 70 4.33 13.52 6.65
CA LEU A 70 5.45 12.80 6.08
C LEU A 70 6.79 13.35 6.61
N ASN A 71 7.59 12.46 7.21
CA ASN A 71 8.93 12.74 7.64
C ASN A 71 9.88 12.80 6.43
N ARG A 72 10.11 14.00 5.91
CA ARG A 72 10.97 14.20 4.73
C ARG A 72 12.42 13.76 4.96
N ALA A 73 12.88 13.61 6.20
CA ALA A 73 14.26 13.21 6.49
C ALA A 73 14.59 11.77 6.05
N VAL A 74 13.57 10.90 5.90
CA VAL A 74 13.76 9.52 5.44
C VAL A 74 13.50 9.34 3.93
N VAL A 75 12.97 10.36 3.26
CA VAL A 75 12.62 10.29 1.83
C VAL A 75 13.88 10.39 0.98
N LYS A 76 13.99 9.49 -0.01
CA LYS A 76 15.10 9.42 -0.97
C LYS A 76 14.66 9.86 -2.36
N GLU A 77 13.49 9.42 -2.78
CA GLU A 77 12.88 9.78 -4.05
C GLU A 77 11.40 10.10 -3.82
N GLU A 78 10.85 10.98 -4.64
CA GLU A 78 9.47 11.43 -4.50
C GLU A 78 8.87 11.84 -5.84
N LYS A 79 7.61 11.45 -6.03
CA LYS A 79 6.81 11.86 -7.16
C LYS A 79 5.39 12.20 -6.74
N VAL A 80 4.97 13.44 -6.96
CA VAL A 80 3.54 13.80 -6.96
C VAL A 80 2.89 13.24 -8.23
N ILE A 81 1.79 12.51 -8.09
CA ILE A 81 0.99 11.98 -9.20
C ILE A 81 -0.40 12.61 -9.22
N SER A 82 -1.00 12.71 -10.41
CA SER A 82 -2.31 13.33 -10.59
C SER A 82 -3.09 12.72 -11.77
N GLY A 83 -4.40 12.98 -11.82
CA GLY A 83 -5.24 12.66 -12.99
C GLY A 83 -5.15 11.20 -13.42
N LYS A 84 -4.69 10.98 -14.66
CA LYS A 84 -4.56 9.63 -15.26
C LYS A 84 -3.59 8.72 -14.49
N ALA A 85 -2.54 9.27 -13.89
CA ALA A 85 -1.61 8.47 -13.09
C ALA A 85 -2.34 7.87 -11.87
N VAL A 86 -3.13 8.68 -11.16
CA VAL A 86 -3.96 8.23 -10.04
C VAL A 86 -4.99 7.18 -10.49
N ASP A 87 -5.61 7.35 -11.66
CA ASP A 87 -6.50 6.33 -12.23
C ASP A 87 -5.81 4.99 -12.46
N SER A 88 -4.59 5.01 -13.01
CA SER A 88 -3.80 3.79 -13.21
C SER A 88 -3.45 3.12 -11.88
N LEU A 89 -3.07 3.89 -10.86
CA LEU A 89 -2.79 3.35 -9.53
C LEU A 89 -4.03 2.68 -8.90
N ILE A 90 -5.19 3.36 -8.95
CA ILE A 90 -6.46 2.81 -8.46
C ILE A 90 -6.79 1.50 -9.17
N LYS A 91 -6.57 1.40 -10.49
CA LYS A 91 -6.81 0.17 -11.25
C LYS A 91 -5.93 -0.99 -10.78
N ILE A 92 -4.66 -0.73 -10.45
CA ILE A 92 -3.75 -1.75 -9.92
C ILE A 92 -4.25 -2.21 -8.53
N LEU A 93 -4.54 -1.27 -7.63
CA LEU A 93 -4.99 -1.57 -6.27
C LEU A 93 -6.35 -2.30 -6.21
N LEU A 94 -7.25 -2.03 -7.15
CA LEU A 94 -8.58 -2.64 -7.23
C LEU A 94 -8.68 -3.82 -8.20
N ARG A 95 -7.57 -4.23 -8.81
CA ARG A 95 -7.57 -5.35 -9.75
C ARG A 95 -8.05 -6.61 -9.04
N GLN A 96 -8.84 -7.45 -9.69
CA GLN A 96 -9.15 -8.78 -9.14
C GLN A 96 -7.86 -9.62 -9.05
N ASP A 97 -7.69 -10.36 -7.95
CA ASP A 97 -6.59 -11.32 -7.81
C ASP A 97 -6.76 -12.46 -8.81
N LYS A 98 -5.65 -12.87 -9.43
CA LYS A 98 -5.62 -13.93 -10.45
C LYS A 98 -4.73 -15.10 -10.03
N ASP A 99 -3.82 -14.87 -9.10
CA ASP A 99 -2.82 -15.84 -8.65
C ASP A 99 -2.88 -16.04 -7.13
N ALA A 100 -2.05 -16.97 -6.63
CA ALA A 100 -1.91 -17.19 -5.20
C ALA A 100 -1.34 -15.95 -4.50
N LEU A 101 -1.81 -15.71 -3.27
CA LEU A 101 -1.25 -14.69 -2.39
C LEU A 101 0.21 -15.03 -2.07
N ILE A 102 1.09 -14.03 -2.11
CA ILE A 102 2.50 -14.21 -1.75
C ILE A 102 2.63 -14.38 -0.22
N GLY A 103 3.39 -15.39 0.20
CA GLY A 103 3.80 -15.57 1.59
C GLY A 103 4.89 -14.56 1.98
N GLN A 104 4.76 -13.98 3.16
CA GLN A 104 5.66 -12.91 3.63
C GLN A 104 7.08 -13.44 3.92
N GLY A 105 8.10 -12.79 3.33
CA GLY A 105 9.52 -13.04 3.62
C GLY A 105 10.10 -12.07 4.67
N GLY A 106 11.41 -12.17 4.94
CA GLY A 106 12.13 -11.19 5.76
C GLY A 106 12.13 -9.81 5.09
N CYS A 107 11.74 -8.78 5.83
CA CYS A 107 11.66 -7.41 5.31
C CYS A 107 13.06 -6.79 5.20
N PHE A 108 13.37 -6.20 4.05
CA PHE A 108 14.62 -5.48 3.81
C PHE A 108 14.32 -4.05 3.35
N VAL A 109 15.25 -3.16 3.67
CA VAL A 109 15.23 -1.75 3.27
C VAL A 109 15.89 -1.65 1.89
N PRO A 110 15.35 -0.82 0.99
CA PRO A 110 14.36 0.23 1.23
C PRO A 110 12.93 -0.16 0.90
N ARG A 111 12.02 0.66 1.43
CA ARG A 111 10.59 0.56 1.20
C ARG A 111 10.10 1.67 0.29
N GLN A 112 8.94 1.43 -0.28
CA GLN A 112 8.28 2.27 -1.25
C GLN A 112 6.90 2.59 -0.73
N SER A 113 6.52 3.86 -0.69
CA SER A 113 5.25 4.25 -0.06
C SER A 113 4.37 5.04 -1.02
N ILE A 114 3.06 4.77 -0.93
CA ILE A 114 2.00 5.59 -1.50
C ILE A 114 1.45 6.45 -0.37
N ILE A 115 1.61 7.76 -0.47
CA ILE A 115 1.11 8.72 0.52
C ILE A 115 -0.13 9.41 -0.05
N VAL A 116 -1.20 9.47 0.74
CA VAL A 116 -2.46 10.13 0.38
C VAL A 116 -2.70 11.27 1.36
N VAL A 117 -2.68 12.50 0.87
CA VAL A 117 -2.88 13.71 1.68
C VAL A 117 -4.27 14.29 1.44
N LYS A 118 -5.03 14.52 2.51
CA LYS A 118 -6.31 15.23 2.48
C LYS A 118 -6.39 16.23 3.65
N GLY A 119 -6.39 17.52 3.35
CA GLY A 119 -6.30 18.57 4.36
C GLY A 119 -5.07 18.39 5.24
N SER A 120 -5.26 18.20 6.54
CA SER A 120 -4.18 17.94 7.50
C SER A 120 -3.90 16.45 7.74
N GLU A 121 -4.57 15.54 7.03
CA GLU A 121 -4.45 14.10 7.20
C GLU A 121 -3.50 13.46 6.19
N THR A 122 -2.66 12.56 6.69
CA THR A 122 -1.75 11.75 5.87
C THR A 122 -2.03 10.27 6.09
N SER A 123 -2.49 9.60 5.03
CA SER A 123 -2.64 8.15 4.97
C SER A 123 -1.50 7.55 4.15
N TYR A 124 -1.17 6.28 4.38
CA TYR A 124 -0.09 5.62 3.64
C TYR A 124 -0.35 4.14 3.38
N ILE A 125 0.25 3.64 2.30
CA ILE A 125 0.49 2.23 2.02
C ILE A 125 2.00 2.10 1.84
N ASP A 126 2.67 1.45 2.78
CA ASP A 126 4.11 1.26 2.79
C ASP A 126 4.47 -0.16 2.35
N LEU A 127 5.18 -0.28 1.23
CA LEU A 127 5.39 -1.49 0.45
C LEU A 127 6.85 -1.94 0.54
N CYS A 128 7.08 -3.22 0.79
CA CYS A 128 8.38 -3.85 0.61
C CYS A 128 8.30 -4.85 -0.56
N PHE A 129 8.75 -4.43 -1.74
CA PHE A 129 8.69 -5.25 -2.95
C PHE A 129 9.54 -6.53 -2.86
N HIS A 130 10.59 -6.55 -2.03
CA HIS A 130 11.43 -7.73 -1.86
C HIS A 130 10.72 -8.87 -1.10
N CYS A 131 9.99 -8.55 -0.04
CA CYS A 131 9.34 -9.57 0.81
C CYS A 131 7.84 -9.73 0.56
N GLY A 132 7.26 -8.93 -0.34
CA GLY A 132 5.83 -8.96 -0.67
C GLY A 132 4.93 -8.62 0.52
N SER A 133 5.41 -7.80 1.46
CA SER A 133 4.62 -7.32 2.60
C SER A 133 4.35 -5.82 2.50
N TYR A 134 3.28 -5.39 3.17
CA TYR A 134 2.94 -3.98 3.28
C TYR A 134 2.36 -3.63 4.63
N GLU A 135 2.43 -2.35 4.97
CA GLU A 135 1.78 -1.73 6.12
C GLU A 135 0.91 -0.58 5.65
N THR A 136 -0.10 -0.23 6.45
CA THR A 136 -1.02 0.85 6.11
C THR A 136 -1.30 1.73 7.31
N SER A 137 -1.68 2.98 7.04
CA SER A 137 -2.39 3.79 8.02
C SER A 137 -3.73 3.14 8.39
N LYS A 138 -4.25 3.46 9.58
CA LYS A 138 -5.47 2.83 10.13
C LYS A 138 -6.68 2.86 9.18
N ASP A 139 -6.84 3.94 8.44
CA ASP A 139 -7.94 4.17 7.50
C ASP A 139 -7.78 3.44 6.15
N LEU A 140 -6.64 2.78 5.92
CA LEU A 140 -6.36 1.97 4.74
C LEU A 140 -6.19 0.47 5.07
N GLN A 141 -6.48 0.04 6.31
CA GLN A 141 -6.30 -1.34 6.78
C GLN A 141 -7.21 -2.37 6.09
N GLU A 142 -8.30 -1.94 5.44
CA GLU A 142 -9.21 -2.83 4.73
C GLU A 142 -8.73 -3.21 3.31
N ILE A 143 -7.57 -2.71 2.89
CA ILE A 143 -6.94 -3.14 1.65
C ILE A 143 -6.62 -4.64 1.75
N PRO A 144 -7.03 -5.48 0.79
CA PRO A 144 -6.75 -6.91 0.83
C PRO A 144 -5.27 -7.19 0.53
N PRO A 145 -4.75 -8.37 0.92
CA PRO A 145 -3.43 -8.83 0.49
C PRO A 145 -3.28 -8.82 -1.04
N PHE A 146 -2.04 -8.67 -1.51
CA PHE A 146 -1.71 -8.59 -2.91
C PHE A 146 -1.21 -9.94 -3.42
N ASP A 147 -1.72 -10.38 -4.57
CA ASP A 147 -1.12 -11.49 -5.31
C ASP A 147 0.17 -11.05 -6.01
N SER A 148 0.88 -12.03 -6.60
CA SER A 148 2.16 -11.78 -7.26
C SER A 148 2.07 -10.79 -8.42
N LEU A 149 1.04 -10.88 -9.24
CA LEU A 149 0.89 -9.98 -10.37
C LEU A 149 0.67 -8.54 -9.90
N ARG A 150 -0.10 -8.31 -8.83
CA ARG A 150 -0.35 -6.96 -8.32
C ARG A 150 0.93 -6.36 -7.74
N TRP A 151 1.75 -7.17 -7.08
CA TRP A 151 3.08 -6.76 -6.63
C TRP A 151 3.96 -6.29 -7.80
N THR A 152 4.05 -7.09 -8.86
CA THR A 152 4.80 -6.73 -10.07
C THR A 152 4.27 -5.47 -10.75
N GLU A 153 2.95 -5.31 -10.83
CA GLU A 153 2.32 -4.11 -11.40
C GLU A 153 2.62 -2.85 -10.57
N LEU A 154 2.58 -2.95 -9.23
CA LEU A 154 2.95 -1.86 -8.34
C LEU A 154 4.44 -1.51 -8.48
N GLU A 155 5.33 -2.48 -8.48
CA GLU A 155 6.76 -2.23 -8.62
C GLU A 155 7.08 -1.51 -9.94
N ASN A 156 6.52 -2.02 -11.05
CA ASN A 156 6.64 -1.38 -12.36
C ASN A 156 6.05 0.03 -12.37
N TYR A 157 4.94 0.25 -11.66
CA TYR A 157 4.31 1.57 -11.56
C TYR A 157 5.23 2.58 -10.86
N PHE A 158 5.94 2.18 -9.79
CA PHE A 158 6.94 3.02 -9.13
C PHE A 158 8.12 3.34 -10.07
N ARG A 159 8.67 2.32 -10.74
CA ARG A 159 9.77 2.48 -11.71
C ARG A 159 9.40 3.44 -12.85
N GLN A 160 8.20 3.30 -13.41
CA GLN A 160 7.68 4.19 -14.48
C GLN A 160 7.56 5.66 -14.03
N HIS A 161 7.43 5.91 -12.74
CA HIS A 161 7.37 7.25 -12.17
C HIS A 161 8.74 7.78 -11.73
N GLY A 162 9.82 7.05 -12.02
CA GLY A 162 11.20 7.43 -11.73
C GLY A 162 11.63 7.11 -10.30
N LEU A 163 10.92 6.21 -9.61
CA LEU A 163 11.33 5.70 -8.30
C LEU A 163 12.09 4.38 -8.51
N THR A 164 13.39 4.41 -8.31
CA THR A 164 14.33 3.32 -8.60
C THR A 164 15.27 3.00 -7.45
N TYR A 165 15.24 3.80 -6.37
CA TYR A 165 16.14 3.64 -5.23
C TYR A 165 16.08 2.21 -4.67
N GLU A 166 17.18 1.49 -4.89
CA GLU A 166 17.43 0.08 -4.55
C GLU A 166 16.43 -0.93 -5.14
N LEU A 167 15.58 -0.52 -6.08
CA LEU A 167 14.79 -1.46 -6.88
C LEU A 167 15.65 -2.10 -7.97
N ASP A 168 16.63 -1.37 -8.51
CA ASP A 168 17.55 -1.88 -9.55
C ASP A 168 18.76 -2.64 -9.02
N LYS A 169 18.90 -2.75 -7.69
CA LYS A 169 19.94 -3.58 -7.10
C LYS A 169 19.49 -5.03 -7.11
N VAL A 170 19.79 -5.68 -8.24
CA VAL A 170 19.78 -7.13 -8.38
C VAL A 170 21.03 -7.64 -7.67
N ASP A 171 20.88 -8.51 -6.67
CA ASP A 171 21.96 -9.39 -6.21
C ASP A 171 22.22 -10.49 -7.26
#